data_AF-A0A2V9R697-F1
#
_entry.id   AF-A0A2V9R697-F1
#
_cell.length_a   1.000
_cell.length_b   1.000
_cell.length_c   1.000
_cell.angle_alpha   90.00
_cell.angle_beta   90.00
_cell.angle_gamma   90.00
#
_symmetry.space_group_name_H-M   'P 1'
#
loop_
_entity.id
_entity.type
_entity.pdbx_description
1 polymer ?
#
loop_
_entity_poly.entity_id
_entity_poly.type
_entity_poly.pdbx_seq_one_letter_code
_entity_poly.pdbx_strand_id
1 'polypeptide(L)'
;MLPHSRRTFAVRLLLAFLLAALTRDASAIPAFARKYGLPCSACHEAWPKLNSFGQTFKDNGYQLMNDRDAPIWQNPSYWPVSMRITPHWHYESQGRQTIDSIPGDATSPPIKKTIKTSGFDLTGIDILAGGTLAKNISFLLVPSIDPGDGTVGFESANIRLDNLVGTPWLNFKFGKEELDLPLSEKRMMTFSNVGGAYELYHFVPVGEPDEFFSFGENQLERPHPLCILGN
;
A
#
# COMPACT_ATOMS: atom_id res chain seq x y z
N MET A 1 42.11 4.61 -29.99
CA MET A 1 41.85 3.83 -28.76
C MET A 1 41.04 4.70 -27.80
N LEU A 2 39.76 4.40 -27.58
CA LEU A 2 38.93 5.15 -26.62
C LEU A 2 39.40 4.86 -25.18
N PRO A 3 39.53 5.86 -24.30
CA PRO A 3 40.04 5.67 -22.94
C PRO A 3 39.14 4.71 -22.16
N HIS A 4 39.75 3.87 -21.32
CA HIS A 4 39.11 2.75 -20.61
C HIS A 4 37.85 3.17 -19.82
N SER A 5 37.83 4.41 -19.30
CA SER A 5 36.68 5.04 -18.61
C SER A 5 35.46 5.26 -19.54
N ARG A 6 35.67 5.62 -20.81
CA ARG A 6 34.57 5.81 -21.78
C ARG A 6 33.95 4.49 -22.23
N ARG A 7 34.76 3.43 -22.36
CA ARG A 7 34.27 2.08 -22.68
C ARG A 7 33.43 1.49 -21.54
N THR A 8 33.85 1.66 -20.29
CA THR A 8 33.09 1.17 -19.13
C THR A 8 31.77 1.91 -18.93
N PHE A 9 31.75 3.22 -19.17
CA PHE A 9 30.52 4.02 -19.13
C PHE A 9 29.52 3.61 -20.24
N ALA A 10 30.01 3.44 -21.48
CA ALA A 10 29.18 2.99 -22.58
C ALA A 10 28.59 1.58 -22.35
N VAL A 11 29.38 0.66 -21.79
CA VAL A 11 28.90 -0.69 -21.46
C VAL A 11 27.83 -0.66 -20.36
N ARG A 12 27.98 0.19 -19.34
CA ARG A 12 26.97 0.37 -18.28
C ARG A 12 25.66 0.95 -18.82
N LEU A 13 25.75 1.95 -19.70
CA LEU A 13 24.58 2.53 -20.37
C LEU A 13 23.88 1.53 -21.27
N LEU A 14 24.64 0.74 -22.04
CA LEU A 14 24.09 -0.28 -22.91
C LEU A 14 23.40 -1.39 -22.10
N LEU A 15 23.99 -1.79 -20.96
CA LEU A 15 23.40 -2.76 -20.06
C LEU A 15 22.12 -2.24 -19.39
N ALA A 16 22.12 -0.97 -18.96
CA ALA A 16 20.92 -0.33 -18.41
C ALA A 16 19.80 -0.22 -19.46
N PHE A 17 20.14 0.10 -20.71
CA PHE A 17 19.19 0.15 -21.82
C PHE A 17 18.64 -1.25 -22.18
N LEU A 18 19.49 -2.28 -22.20
CA LEU A 18 19.06 -3.67 -22.38
C LEU A 18 18.12 -4.12 -21.26
N LEU A 19 18.44 -3.81 -20.00
CA LEU A 19 17.57 -4.13 -18.86
C LEU A 19 16.22 -3.41 -18.93
N ALA A 20 16.21 -2.14 -19.36
CA ALA A 20 14.98 -1.39 -19.59
C ALA A 20 14.16 -1.95 -20.76
N ALA A 21 14.81 -2.47 -21.81
CA ALA A 21 14.13 -3.07 -22.95
C ALA A 21 13.51 -4.46 -22.64
N LEU A 22 13.87 -5.09 -21.51
CA LEU A 22 13.30 -6.35 -21.04
C LEU A 22 12.05 -6.17 -20.16
N THR A 23 11.59 -4.95 -19.90
CA THR A 23 10.37 -4.73 -19.10
C THR A 23 9.15 -5.18 -19.89
N ARG A 24 8.41 -6.14 -19.34
CA ARG A 24 7.12 -6.59 -19.86
C ARG A 24 6.01 -5.73 -19.25
N ASP A 25 4.86 -5.68 -19.91
CA ASP A 25 3.65 -5.11 -19.32
C ASP A 25 3.39 -5.77 -17.96
N ALA A 26 3.43 -4.96 -16.91
CA ALA A 26 3.05 -5.41 -15.59
C ALA A 26 1.54 -5.63 -15.61
N SER A 27 1.08 -6.88 -15.62
CA SER A 27 -0.31 -7.16 -15.32
C SER A 27 -0.53 -6.77 -13.86
N ALA A 28 -1.09 -5.57 -13.66
CA ALA A 28 -1.52 -5.11 -12.37
C ALA A 28 -2.38 -6.19 -11.72
N ILE A 29 -2.10 -6.54 -10.46
CA ILE A 29 -2.89 -7.49 -9.69
C ILE A 29 -3.77 -6.75 -8.67
N PRO A 30 -4.83 -6.02 -9.08
CA PRO A 30 -5.94 -5.79 -8.19
C PRO A 30 -6.86 -7.00 -8.28
N ALA A 31 -6.97 -7.75 -7.19
CA ALA A 31 -7.96 -8.82 -7.04
C ALA A 31 -9.36 -8.31 -7.45
N PHE A 32 -9.77 -7.14 -6.96
CA PHE A 32 -11.10 -6.57 -7.22
C PHE A 32 -11.35 -6.19 -8.70
N ALA A 33 -10.36 -5.61 -9.38
CA ALA A 33 -10.51 -5.25 -10.79
C ALA A 33 -10.77 -6.48 -11.68
N ARG A 34 -10.10 -7.61 -11.40
CA ARG A 34 -10.31 -8.88 -12.13
C ARG A 34 -11.70 -9.48 -11.93
N LYS A 35 -12.27 -9.34 -10.73
CA LYS A 35 -13.62 -9.83 -10.42
C LYS A 35 -14.67 -9.17 -11.31
N TYR A 36 -14.54 -7.88 -11.57
CA TYR A 36 -15.51 -7.10 -12.35
C TYR A 36 -15.09 -6.81 -13.79
N GLY A 37 -13.85 -7.11 -14.16
CA GLY A 37 -13.29 -6.79 -15.47
C GLY A 37 -13.12 -5.30 -15.72
N LEU A 38 -12.92 -4.52 -14.65
CA LEU A 38 -12.77 -3.06 -14.72
C LEU A 38 -11.29 -2.68 -14.85
N PRO A 39 -10.93 -1.67 -15.67
CA PRO A 39 -9.57 -1.14 -15.72
C PRO A 39 -9.25 -0.40 -14.42
N CYS A 40 -7.97 -0.29 -14.06
CA CYS A 40 -7.55 0.41 -12.84
C CYS A 40 -8.01 1.87 -12.80
N SER A 41 -8.04 2.54 -13.96
CA SER A 41 -8.54 3.91 -14.15
C SER A 41 -10.05 4.07 -13.87
N ALA A 42 -10.80 2.97 -13.84
CA ALA A 42 -12.20 3.03 -13.41
C ALA A 42 -12.31 3.40 -11.92
N CYS A 43 -11.36 2.98 -11.08
CA CYS A 43 -11.37 3.22 -9.64
C CYS A 43 -10.38 4.31 -9.18
N HIS A 44 -9.30 4.54 -9.92
CA HIS A 44 -8.22 5.45 -9.52
C HIS A 44 -8.12 6.66 -10.45
N GLU A 45 -7.92 7.85 -9.87
CA GLU A 45 -7.57 9.08 -10.61
C GLU A 45 -6.05 9.19 -10.76
N ALA A 46 -5.35 9.05 -9.65
CA ALA A 46 -3.91 8.87 -9.57
C ALA A 46 -3.68 7.79 -8.55
N TRP A 47 -2.71 6.91 -8.76
CA TRP A 47 -2.37 5.96 -7.71
C TRP A 47 -1.72 6.73 -6.53
N PRO A 48 -2.09 6.47 -5.25
CA PRO A 48 -3.12 5.56 -4.71
C PRO A 48 -4.55 6.16 -4.62
N LYS A 49 -4.73 7.46 -4.87
CA LYS A 49 -6.00 8.19 -4.83
C LYS A 49 -7.15 7.52 -5.61
N LEU A 50 -8.19 7.13 -4.89
CA LEU A 50 -9.45 6.66 -5.48
C LEU A 50 -10.26 7.83 -6.05
N ASN A 51 -10.88 7.61 -7.20
CA ASN A 51 -11.92 8.50 -7.73
C ASN A 51 -13.26 8.21 -7.02
N SER A 52 -14.31 8.98 -7.33
CA SER A 52 -15.61 8.85 -6.66
C SER A 52 -16.28 7.49 -6.83
N PHE A 53 -16.07 6.84 -7.98
CA PHE A 53 -16.53 5.47 -8.20
C PHE A 53 -15.77 4.48 -7.30
N GLY A 54 -14.45 4.61 -7.24
CA GLY A 54 -13.58 3.80 -6.39
C GLY A 54 -13.92 3.91 -4.91
N GLN A 55 -14.21 5.12 -4.43
CA GLN A 55 -14.63 5.33 -3.03
C GLN A 55 -15.98 4.70 -2.75
N THR A 56 -16.98 4.95 -3.60
CA THR A 56 -18.32 4.33 -3.46
C THR A 56 -18.22 2.80 -3.46
N PHE A 57 -17.35 2.23 -4.28
CA PHE A 57 -17.10 0.79 -4.33
C PHE A 57 -16.46 0.25 -3.04
N LYS A 58 -15.46 0.96 -2.48
CA LYS A 58 -14.84 0.65 -1.18
C LYS A 58 -15.89 0.72 -0.05
N ASP A 59 -16.70 1.77 -0.03
CA ASP A 59 -17.72 2.03 0.99
C ASP A 59 -18.84 0.98 0.99
N ASN A 60 -19.20 0.48 -0.19
CA ASN A 60 -20.15 -0.63 -0.38
C ASN A 60 -19.55 -2.02 -0.08
N GLY A 61 -18.36 -2.09 0.53
CA GLY A 61 -17.74 -3.37 0.88
C GLY A 61 -17.19 -4.13 -0.34
N TYR A 62 -16.67 -3.40 -1.34
CA TYR A 62 -16.14 -3.92 -2.59
C TYR A 62 -17.19 -4.64 -3.46
N GLN A 63 -18.39 -4.04 -3.54
CA GLN A 63 -19.54 -4.53 -4.29
C GLN A 63 -20.03 -3.49 -5.31
N LEU A 64 -20.46 -3.94 -6.49
CA LEU A 64 -21.10 -3.10 -7.51
C LEU A 64 -22.61 -2.98 -7.30
N MET A 65 -23.14 -3.55 -6.22
CA MET A 65 -24.56 -3.53 -5.87
C MET A 65 -25.45 -4.23 -6.90
N ASN A 66 -24.95 -5.32 -7.47
CA ASN A 66 -25.66 -6.11 -8.47
C ASN A 66 -25.48 -7.61 -8.25
N ASP A 67 -26.20 -8.43 -9.03
CA ASP A 67 -26.17 -9.88 -8.81
C ASP A 67 -24.79 -10.51 -9.08
N ARG A 68 -23.90 -9.85 -9.85
CA ARG A 68 -22.53 -10.33 -10.12
C ARG A 68 -21.61 -10.26 -8.89
N ASP A 69 -22.07 -9.64 -7.81
CA ASP A 69 -21.36 -9.65 -6.53
C ASP A 69 -21.38 -11.03 -5.85
N ALA A 70 -22.34 -11.89 -6.19
CA ALA A 70 -22.39 -13.24 -5.63
C ALA A 70 -21.24 -14.12 -6.18
N PRO A 71 -20.66 -15.03 -5.36
CA PRO A 71 -19.59 -15.93 -5.77
C PRO A 71 -19.92 -16.80 -6.99
N ILE A 72 -21.21 -17.06 -7.24
CA ILE A 72 -21.65 -17.93 -8.35
C ILE A 72 -21.28 -17.35 -9.73
N TRP A 73 -21.17 -16.03 -9.82
CA TRP A 73 -20.85 -15.31 -11.06
C TRP A 73 -19.35 -15.03 -11.19
N GLN A 74 -18.55 -15.50 -10.26
CA GLN A 74 -17.10 -15.33 -10.26
C GLN A 74 -16.46 -16.35 -11.18
N ASN A 75 -15.47 -15.88 -11.95
CA ASN A 75 -14.63 -16.79 -12.72
C ASN A 75 -13.84 -17.68 -11.75
N PRO A 76 -13.73 -19.00 -11.95
CA PRO A 76 -12.88 -19.87 -11.13
C PRO A 76 -11.41 -19.45 -11.05
N SER A 77 -10.91 -18.67 -12.03
CA SER A 77 -9.58 -18.06 -12.01
C SER A 77 -9.47 -16.81 -11.12
N TYR A 78 -10.59 -16.31 -10.58
CA TYR A 78 -10.58 -15.21 -9.61
C TYR A 78 -10.13 -15.74 -8.25
N TRP A 79 -8.86 -15.46 -7.95
CA TRP A 79 -8.30 -15.62 -6.62
C TRP A 79 -8.19 -14.23 -5.97
N PRO A 80 -8.92 -13.97 -4.85
CA PRO A 80 -9.07 -12.64 -4.25
C PRO A 80 -7.83 -12.17 -3.47
N VAL A 81 -6.63 -12.56 -3.88
CA VAL A 81 -5.38 -12.27 -3.15
C VAL A 81 -4.47 -11.37 -3.96
N SER A 82 -3.94 -10.33 -3.32
CA SER A 82 -2.85 -9.49 -3.78
C SER A 82 -1.75 -9.45 -2.73
N MET A 83 -0.55 -9.02 -3.15
CA MET A 83 0.60 -8.86 -2.25
C MET A 83 1.15 -7.45 -2.43
N ARG A 84 1.39 -6.76 -1.32
CA ARG A 84 2.09 -5.47 -1.23
C ARG A 84 3.48 -5.73 -0.65
N ILE A 85 4.49 -5.18 -1.30
CA ILE A 85 5.86 -5.11 -0.79
C ILE A 85 6.30 -3.66 -0.97
N THR A 86 6.78 -3.03 0.09
CA THR A 86 7.21 -1.62 0.04
C THR A 86 8.70 -1.52 0.32
N PRO A 87 9.55 -1.62 -0.72
CA PRO A 87 10.98 -1.38 -0.59
C PRO A 87 11.22 0.14 -0.50
N HIS A 88 12.12 0.55 0.38
CA HIS A 88 12.64 1.92 0.37
C HIS A 88 14.14 1.94 0.60
N TRP A 89 14.77 3.02 0.17
CA TRP A 89 16.16 3.33 0.47
C TRP A 89 16.18 4.51 1.43
N HIS A 90 16.88 4.40 2.55
CA HIS A 90 17.06 5.50 3.48
C HIS A 90 18.51 5.98 3.51
N TYR A 91 18.65 7.26 3.85
CA TYR A 91 19.89 7.88 4.26
C TYR A 91 19.62 8.75 5.47
N GLU A 92 20.31 8.46 6.57
CA GLU A 92 20.18 9.18 7.82
C GLU A 92 21.50 9.67 8.35
N SER A 93 21.46 10.86 8.94
CA SER A 93 22.61 11.47 9.59
C SER A 93 22.20 11.93 10.99
N GLN A 94 22.47 11.08 11.98
CA GLN A 94 22.19 11.39 13.37
C GLN A 94 23.41 12.05 14.01
N GLY A 95 23.30 13.35 14.26
CA GLY A 95 24.34 14.12 14.95
C GLY A 95 24.38 13.82 16.45
N ARG A 96 25.57 13.99 17.04
CA ARG A 96 25.78 14.01 18.51
C ARG A 96 25.35 12.71 19.23
N GLN A 97 25.40 11.57 18.56
CA GLN A 97 25.15 10.26 19.17
C GLN A 97 26.30 9.92 20.12
N THR A 98 25.96 9.48 21.33
CA THR A 98 26.92 8.97 22.31
C THR A 98 27.31 7.57 21.90
N ILE A 99 28.57 7.39 21.55
CA ILE A 99 29.14 6.08 21.26
C ILE A 99 30.30 5.81 22.21
N ASP A 100 30.54 4.53 22.50
CA ASP A 100 31.73 4.14 23.23
C ASP A 100 32.98 4.53 22.44
N SER A 101 33.95 5.11 23.14
CA SER A 101 35.24 5.45 22.53
C SER A 101 36.00 4.21 22.07
N ILE A 102 35.74 3.06 22.71
CA ILE A 102 36.21 1.73 22.32
C ILE A 102 34.99 0.81 22.16
N PRO A 103 34.72 0.26 20.95
CA PRO A 103 33.56 -0.60 20.73
C PRO A 103 33.54 -1.80 21.69
N GLY A 104 32.45 -1.94 22.46
CA GLY A 104 32.23 -3.08 23.36
C GLY A 104 32.84 -2.96 24.76
N ASP A 105 33.44 -1.81 25.09
CA ASP A 105 33.93 -1.51 26.44
C ASP A 105 33.06 -0.45 27.12
N ALA A 106 32.13 -0.93 27.95
CA ALA A 106 31.20 -0.11 28.72
C ALA A 106 31.88 0.76 29.80
N THR A 107 33.19 0.60 30.03
CA THR A 107 33.96 1.41 30.98
C THR A 107 34.67 2.60 30.34
N SER A 108 34.68 2.67 29.00
CA SER A 108 35.31 3.74 28.25
C SER A 108 34.46 5.02 28.22
N PRO A 109 35.05 6.24 28.28
CA PRO A 109 34.27 7.48 28.30
C PRO A 109 33.52 7.67 26.97
N PRO A 110 32.24 8.05 26.99
CA PRO A 110 31.44 8.19 25.78
C PRO A 110 31.89 9.42 24.97
N ILE A 111 32.07 9.24 23.66
CA ILE A 111 32.37 10.32 22.72
C ILE A 111 31.13 10.65 21.88
N LYS A 112 30.99 11.93 21.50
CA LYS A 112 29.92 12.36 20.60
C LYS A 112 30.39 12.26 19.16
N LYS A 113 29.73 11.42 18.37
CA LYS A 113 30.01 11.27 16.94
C LYS A 113 28.73 11.45 16.14
N THR A 114 28.86 12.00 14.93
CA THR A 114 27.78 11.97 13.95
C THR A 114 27.82 10.61 13.25
N ILE A 115 26.75 9.85 13.37
CA ILE A 115 26.59 8.56 12.70
C ILE A 115 25.78 8.77 11.42
N LYS A 116 26.31 8.25 10.32
CA LYS A 116 25.64 8.26 9.02
C LYS A 116 25.32 6.82 8.66
N THR A 117 24.05 6.54 8.41
CA THR A 117 23.55 5.20 8.06
C THR A 117 22.80 5.29 6.73
N SER A 118 22.96 4.29 5.88
CA SER A 118 22.20 4.16 4.65
C SER A 118 21.96 2.70 4.34
N GLY A 119 20.76 2.36 3.90
CA GLY A 119 20.36 0.99 3.66
C GLY A 119 19.16 0.88 2.74
N PHE A 120 18.84 -0.35 2.36
CA PHE A 120 17.57 -0.72 1.77
C PHE A 120 16.75 -1.46 2.81
N ASP A 121 15.51 -1.05 2.99
CA ASP A 121 14.60 -1.62 3.98
C ASP A 121 13.33 -2.06 3.29
N LEU A 122 12.77 -3.12 3.86
CA LEU A 122 11.44 -3.56 3.54
C LEU A 122 10.55 -3.12 4.69
N THR A 123 9.60 -2.22 4.42
CA THR A 123 8.70 -1.72 5.48
C THR A 123 7.51 -2.62 5.77
N GLY A 124 7.37 -3.71 5.02
CA GLY A 124 6.33 -4.71 5.21
C GLY A 124 6.11 -5.53 3.95
N ILE A 125 5.68 -6.77 4.19
CA ILE A 125 5.05 -7.63 3.19
C ILE A 125 3.64 -7.87 3.70
N ASP A 126 2.65 -7.35 2.98
CA ASP A 126 1.25 -7.54 3.31
C ASP A 126 0.60 -8.35 2.20
N ILE A 127 -0.06 -9.43 2.56
CA ILE A 127 -0.87 -10.19 1.61
C ILE A 127 -2.31 -9.76 1.87
N LEU A 128 -2.98 -9.17 0.89
CA LEU A 128 -4.35 -8.72 1.04
C LEU A 128 -5.27 -9.72 0.35
N ALA A 129 -6.08 -10.42 1.13
CA ALA A 129 -7.12 -11.31 0.65
C ALA A 129 -8.48 -10.69 0.95
N GLY A 130 -9.24 -10.32 -0.08
CA GLY A 130 -10.53 -9.65 0.14
C GLY A 130 -11.52 -9.86 -1.00
N GLY A 131 -12.79 -10.03 -0.64
CA GLY A 131 -13.85 -10.32 -1.60
C GLY A 131 -15.20 -10.54 -0.93
N THR A 132 -16.12 -11.15 -1.68
CA THR A 132 -17.49 -11.45 -1.23
C THR A 132 -17.68 -12.94 -1.01
N LEU A 133 -18.16 -13.33 0.17
CA LEU A 133 -18.55 -14.70 0.50
C LEU A 133 -19.97 -15.03 0.02
N ALA A 134 -20.84 -14.03 -0.05
CA ALA A 134 -22.19 -14.09 -0.59
C ALA A 134 -22.62 -12.69 -1.04
N LYS A 135 -23.81 -12.57 -1.66
CA LYS A 135 -24.44 -11.26 -1.83
C LYS A 135 -24.57 -10.61 -0.46
N ASN A 136 -24.10 -9.37 -0.31
CA ASN A 136 -24.11 -8.62 0.96
C ASN A 136 -23.23 -9.19 2.09
N ILE A 137 -22.32 -10.13 1.80
CA ILE A 137 -21.36 -10.62 2.81
C ILE A 137 -19.96 -10.53 2.21
N SER A 138 -19.14 -9.64 2.77
CA SER A 138 -17.75 -9.41 2.35
C SER A 138 -16.76 -9.81 3.45
N PHE A 139 -15.52 -10.07 3.06
CA PHE A 139 -14.43 -10.39 3.98
C PHE A 139 -13.15 -9.67 3.56
N LEU A 140 -12.31 -9.38 4.56
CA LEU A 140 -10.97 -8.87 4.37
C LEU A 140 -10.02 -9.57 5.36
N LEU A 141 -8.95 -10.12 4.83
CA LEU A 141 -7.92 -10.84 5.56
C LEU A 141 -6.56 -10.35 5.06
N VAL A 142 -5.79 -9.75 5.96
CA VAL A 142 -4.49 -9.18 5.67
C VAL A 142 -3.47 -9.74 6.68
N PRO A 143 -2.84 -10.89 6.41
CA PRO A 143 -1.66 -11.29 7.16
C PRO A 143 -0.49 -10.36 6.82
N SER A 144 0.26 -10.00 7.86
CA SER A 144 1.46 -9.17 7.78
C SER A 144 2.60 -9.89 8.47
N ILE A 145 3.81 -9.76 7.91
CA ILE A 145 5.04 -10.33 8.48
C ILE A 145 5.94 -9.16 8.89
N ASP A 146 6.40 -9.17 10.14
CA ASP A 146 7.41 -8.21 10.59
C ASP A 146 8.78 -8.59 10.02
N PRO A 147 9.44 -7.70 9.26
CA PRO A 147 10.71 -7.98 8.62
C PRO A 147 11.91 -8.05 9.59
N GLY A 148 11.77 -7.54 10.83
CA GLY A 148 12.83 -7.51 11.83
C GLY A 148 12.98 -8.83 12.61
N ASP A 149 11.88 -9.45 13.02
CA ASP A 149 11.87 -10.66 13.85
C ASP A 149 11.16 -11.87 13.19
N GLY A 150 10.50 -11.68 12.05
CA GLY A 150 9.77 -12.71 11.34
C GLY A 150 8.42 -13.06 11.95
N THR A 151 7.91 -12.28 12.92
CA THR A 151 6.63 -12.53 13.55
C THR A 151 5.49 -12.38 12.54
N VAL A 152 4.61 -13.39 12.49
CA VAL A 152 3.43 -13.39 11.62
C VAL A 152 2.21 -12.96 12.44
N GLY A 153 1.52 -11.93 11.96
CA GLY A 153 0.28 -11.44 12.55
C GLY A 153 -0.76 -11.10 11.49
N PHE A 154 -1.92 -10.64 11.94
CA PHE A 154 -2.96 -10.09 11.06
C PHE A 154 -3.02 -8.57 11.24
N GLU A 155 -2.89 -7.81 10.16
CA GLU A 155 -3.23 -6.39 10.08
C GLU A 155 -4.75 -6.25 10.21
N SER A 156 -5.48 -6.94 9.33
CA SER A 156 -6.95 -6.99 9.35
C SER A 156 -7.43 -8.42 9.19
N ALA A 157 -8.49 -8.79 9.89
CA ALA A 157 -9.18 -10.06 9.74
C ALA A 157 -10.65 -9.86 10.14
N ASN A 158 -11.50 -9.61 9.16
CA ASN A 158 -12.88 -9.25 9.40
C ASN A 158 -13.83 -9.76 8.33
N ILE A 159 -15.10 -9.79 8.74
CA ILE A 159 -16.23 -10.09 7.90
C ILE A 159 -17.21 -8.93 8.07
N ARG A 160 -17.82 -8.53 6.96
CA ARG A 160 -18.76 -7.43 6.89
C ARG A 160 -20.06 -7.92 6.26
N LEU A 161 -21.15 -7.59 6.94
CA LEU A 161 -22.53 -7.76 6.48
C LEU A 161 -22.98 -6.40 5.95
N ASP A 162 -23.11 -6.33 4.64
CA ASP A 162 -23.44 -5.11 3.93
C ASP A 162 -24.95 -5.02 3.67
N ASN A 163 -25.46 -3.81 3.51
CA ASN A 163 -26.82 -3.56 3.05
C ASN A 163 -27.92 -4.26 3.88
N LEU A 164 -27.81 -4.21 5.21
CA LEU A 164 -28.80 -4.84 6.09
C LEU A 164 -30.19 -4.24 5.81
N VAL A 165 -31.19 -5.12 5.72
CA VAL A 165 -32.58 -4.74 5.39
C VAL A 165 -32.73 -4.12 3.98
N GLY A 166 -31.76 -4.33 3.09
CA GLY A 166 -31.81 -3.81 1.71
C GLY A 166 -31.45 -2.32 1.59
N THR A 167 -30.85 -1.74 2.64
CA THR A 167 -30.43 -0.33 2.64
C THR A 167 -28.91 -0.22 2.81
N PRO A 168 -28.19 0.61 2.02
CA PRO A 168 -26.74 0.77 2.18
C PRO A 168 -26.33 1.52 3.44
N TRP A 169 -27.31 2.02 4.21
CA TRP A 169 -27.13 2.87 5.37
C TRP A 169 -26.75 2.09 6.63
N LEU A 170 -27.08 0.80 6.68
CA LEU A 170 -26.80 -0.05 7.83
C LEU A 170 -25.91 -1.23 7.42
N ASN A 171 -24.68 -1.23 7.96
CA ASN A 171 -23.69 -2.27 7.74
C ASN A 171 -23.16 -2.74 9.08
N PHE A 172 -22.87 -4.03 9.21
CA PHE A 172 -22.28 -4.61 10.41
C PHE A 172 -20.94 -5.24 10.07
N LYS A 173 -19.87 -4.80 10.74
CA LYS A 173 -18.51 -5.29 10.53
C LYS A 173 -17.99 -5.88 11.83
N PHE A 174 -17.44 -7.09 11.76
CA PHE A 174 -16.86 -7.76 12.93
C PHE A 174 -15.51 -8.37 12.60
N GLY A 175 -14.60 -8.31 13.57
CA GLY A 175 -13.27 -8.91 13.47
C GLY A 175 -12.17 -7.96 13.98
N LYS A 176 -10.94 -8.28 13.61
CA LYS A 176 -9.78 -7.41 13.84
C LYS A 176 -9.71 -6.41 12.70
N GLU A 177 -9.78 -5.13 13.05
CA GLU A 177 -9.62 -4.02 12.12
C GLU A 177 -8.88 -2.88 12.78
N GLU A 178 -8.24 -2.08 11.96
CA GLU A 178 -7.74 -0.78 12.35
C GLU A 178 -8.86 0.26 12.22
N LEU A 179 -9.03 1.13 13.22
CA LEU A 179 -9.91 2.29 13.10
C LEU A 179 -9.28 3.31 12.14
N ASP A 180 -10.10 4.01 11.37
CA ASP A 180 -9.66 5.13 10.54
C ASP A 180 -9.36 6.36 11.40
N LEU A 181 -8.27 6.25 12.16
CA LEU A 181 -7.65 7.33 12.89
C LEU A 181 -6.54 7.96 12.05
N PRO A 182 -6.26 9.27 12.23
CA PRO A 182 -5.14 9.96 11.59
C PRO A 182 -3.78 9.33 11.89
N LEU A 183 -3.67 8.64 13.03
CA LEU A 183 -2.51 7.88 13.46
C LEU A 183 -2.89 6.41 13.53
N SER A 184 -2.17 5.59 12.79
CA SER A 184 -2.40 4.15 12.70
C SER A 184 -1.07 3.44 12.88
N GLU A 185 -1.09 2.27 13.51
CA GLU A 185 0.12 1.46 13.75
C GLU A 185 0.76 1.03 12.42
N LYS A 186 -0.05 0.99 11.36
CA LYS A 186 0.35 0.63 10.01
C LYS A 186 0.54 1.85 9.11
N ARG A 187 0.26 3.08 9.59
CA ARG A 187 0.46 4.36 8.89
C ARG A 187 1.47 5.25 9.64
N MET A 188 2.74 5.09 9.29
CA MET A 188 3.93 5.78 9.83
C MET A 188 4.09 7.21 9.27
N MET A 189 3.68 8.25 9.97
CA MET A 189 3.64 9.65 9.47
C MET A 189 5.00 10.36 9.24
N THR A 190 6.10 9.64 9.08
CA THR A 190 7.46 10.17 9.17
C THR A 190 8.36 9.70 8.02
N PHE A 191 9.44 10.43 7.73
CA PHE A 191 10.29 10.25 6.54
C PHE A 191 11.67 9.57 6.76
N SER A 192 12.14 9.24 7.99
CA SER A 192 13.53 8.73 8.18
C SER A 192 13.84 8.01 9.51
N ASN A 193 14.22 6.71 9.41
CA ASN A 193 14.38 5.54 10.32
C ASN A 193 13.19 4.59 10.52
N VAL A 194 11.99 4.84 9.95
CA VAL A 194 10.90 5.67 10.53
C VAL A 194 10.01 6.11 9.34
N GLY A 195 9.41 5.14 8.65
CA GLY A 195 8.25 5.41 7.79
C GLY A 195 8.48 5.50 6.28
N GLY A 196 7.54 4.89 5.55
CA GLY A 196 7.41 4.96 4.09
C GLY A 196 6.75 6.26 3.61
N ALA A 197 6.63 6.43 2.29
CA ALA A 197 5.88 7.56 1.72
C ALA A 197 4.38 7.41 2.02
N TYR A 198 3.70 8.52 2.33
CA TYR A 198 2.24 8.59 2.47
C TYR A 198 1.71 9.67 1.55
N GLU A 199 0.60 9.38 0.89
CA GLU A 199 -0.14 10.39 0.15
C GLU A 199 -1.34 10.81 1.02
N LEU A 200 -1.38 12.09 1.37
CA LEU A 200 -2.54 12.73 1.98
C LEU A 200 -3.36 13.36 0.85
N TYR A 201 -4.61 12.94 0.69
CA TYR A 201 -5.50 13.54 -0.28
C TYR A 201 -6.88 13.82 0.29
N HIS A 202 -7.48 14.92 -0.15
CA HIS A 202 -8.86 15.26 0.17
C HIS A 202 -9.78 14.67 -0.90
N PHE A 203 -10.81 13.94 -0.49
CA PHE A 203 -11.84 13.42 -1.38
C PHE A 203 -13.10 14.27 -1.22
N VAL A 204 -13.67 14.78 -2.32
CA VAL A 204 -14.97 15.49 -2.30
C VAL A 204 -16.04 14.57 -2.93
N PRO A 205 -17.12 14.24 -2.21
CA PRO A 205 -18.22 13.46 -2.76
C PRO A 205 -18.89 14.14 -3.97
N VAL A 206 -19.38 13.34 -4.91
CA VAL A 206 -20.05 13.87 -6.12
C VAL A 206 -21.38 14.49 -5.73
N GLY A 207 -21.57 15.77 -6.11
CA GLY A 207 -22.82 16.52 -5.86
C GLY A 207 -22.74 17.49 -4.68
N GLU A 208 -21.58 17.61 -4.02
CA GLU A 208 -21.36 18.69 -3.05
C GLU A 208 -21.03 20.03 -3.74
N PRO A 209 -21.60 21.15 -3.26
CA PRO A 209 -21.20 22.47 -3.69
C PRO A 209 -19.85 22.83 -3.06
N ASP A 210 -18.81 22.93 -3.88
CA ASP A 210 -17.45 23.26 -3.45
C ASP A 210 -17.40 24.63 -2.71
N GLU A 211 -16.60 24.68 -1.63
CA GLU A 211 -15.73 25.81 -1.20
C GLU A 211 -15.72 26.17 0.31
N PHE A 212 -16.61 25.69 1.18
CA PHE A 212 -16.55 26.04 2.63
C PHE A 212 -16.74 24.91 3.64
N PHE A 213 -17.52 23.87 3.32
CA PHE A 213 -17.70 22.67 4.13
C PHE A 213 -17.88 21.49 3.18
N SER A 214 -16.93 20.56 3.21
CA SER A 214 -16.97 19.29 2.48
C SER A 214 -17.25 18.19 3.50
N PHE A 215 -18.21 17.29 3.24
CA PHE A 215 -18.32 16.06 4.03
C PHE A 215 -17.25 15.04 3.64
N GLY A 216 -16.42 15.39 2.66
CA GLY A 216 -15.21 14.71 2.28
C GLY A 216 -14.20 14.55 3.43
N GLU A 217 -13.79 13.31 3.67
CA GLU A 217 -12.75 13.00 4.64
C GLU A 217 -11.35 13.11 4.01
N ASN A 218 -10.38 13.57 4.79
CA ASN A 218 -8.97 13.48 4.41
C ASN A 218 -8.55 12.01 4.47
N GLN A 219 -8.12 11.47 3.34
CA GLN A 219 -7.64 10.10 3.23
C GLN A 219 -6.12 10.08 3.37
N LEU A 220 -5.65 9.19 4.23
CA LEU A 220 -4.24 8.89 4.42
C LEU A 220 -4.00 7.45 3.96
N GLU A 221 -3.41 7.29 2.78
CA GLU A 221 -3.21 5.97 2.19
C GLU A 221 -1.73 5.68 1.94
N ARG A 222 -1.35 4.43 2.22
CA ARG A 222 -0.03 3.92 1.84
C ARG A 222 0.00 3.67 0.32
N PRO A 223 1.03 4.13 -0.38
CA PRO A 223 1.25 3.77 -1.76
C PRO A 223 1.43 2.23 -1.89
N HIS A 224 0.59 1.56 -2.70
CA HIS A 224 0.66 0.12 -3.03
C HIS A 224 1.38 -0.16 -4.37
N PRO A 225 2.67 -0.52 -4.45
CA PRO A 225 3.45 -0.43 -5.70
C PRO A 225 3.05 -1.41 -6.83
N LEU A 226 1.89 -2.04 -6.74
CA LEU A 226 1.47 -3.13 -7.61
C LEU A 226 0.64 -2.72 -8.84
N CYS A 227 0.43 -1.42 -9.08
CA CYS A 227 -0.32 -0.92 -10.24
C CYS A 227 0.37 0.26 -10.93
N ILE A 228 1.71 0.32 -10.90
CA ILE A 228 2.46 1.26 -11.72
C ILE A 228 2.67 0.59 -13.08
N LEU A 229 2.04 1.14 -14.10
CA LEU A 229 1.97 0.70 -15.51
C LEU A 229 0.77 -0.18 -15.85
N GLY A 230 -0.28 0.47 -16.36
CA GLY A 230 -1.35 -0.15 -17.11
C GLY A 230 -1.96 0.92 -18.02
N ASN A 231 -1.54 0.91 -19.28
CA ASN A 231 -2.29 1.48 -20.39
C ASN A 231 -3.17 0.37 -20.97
#